data_AF-A0AAU9WD56-F1
#
_entry.id   AF-A0AAU9WD56-F1
#
_cell.length_a   1.000
_cell.length_b   1.000
_cell.length_c   1.000
_cell.angle_alpha   90.00
_cell.angle_beta   90.00
_cell.angle_gamma   90.00
#
_symmetry.space_group_name_H-M   'P 1'
#
loop_
_entity.id
_entity.type
_entity.pdbx_description
1 polymer ?
#
loop_
_entity_poly.entity_id
_entity_poly.type
_entity_poly.pdbx_seq_one_letter_code
_entity_poly.pdbx_strand_id
1 'polypeptide(L)'
;MFQAFAKNYAESITLVYYCFTGLIAFAAFAIGNVYLWKRDQKNQKERTEEEREYQERRYQEESRDHRRREWRQFSDKINADYGKLRNEDILQKISKVKYTFEHMRIHSTVTGLDVLRYMLTDDNYRNLVSESPHLQALREDLHMIFLPLNDCSSLLHLGEVPPYIKEELRFVVEELGNLAKPFLTGEQQRVALKCLEHFCSNRSSNEHGQRGVEGLGVRIKAIVPYVNSLQFISMEDCDYSKCKKFSFNLKESIMFNNLGNLKFLGELLEYLEGVALGVRVFKEQPAELPVKSIELINDSDSDEVILMKVLHEVRLYIHLILNENLSSEDNERVERNIKRLRQLYVKGGKEIESEEEKIKTFCHRFILDLQRIKDEIPPHLIKQGFGTQLEDLYLNQLCQMILVKNPGSGGSVV
;
A
#
# COMPACT_ATOMS: atom_id res chain seq x y z
N MET A 1 -38.71 -122.45 18.79
CA MET A 1 -39.59 -121.26 18.63
C MET A 1 -38.84 -119.97 18.30
N PHE A 2 -37.57 -119.78 18.70
CA PHE A 2 -36.76 -118.59 18.34
C PHE A 2 -36.16 -118.59 16.92
N GLN A 3 -35.95 -119.75 16.28
CA GLN A 3 -35.38 -119.83 14.91
C GLN A 3 -36.36 -119.45 13.79
N ALA A 4 -37.67 -119.56 13.99
CA ALA A 4 -38.68 -119.13 13.02
C ALA A 4 -38.92 -117.61 13.04
N PHE A 5 -38.66 -116.96 14.18
CA PHE A 5 -38.79 -115.52 14.34
C PHE A 5 -37.62 -114.77 13.64
N ALA A 6 -36.40 -115.32 13.72
CA ALA A 6 -35.23 -114.73 13.08
C ALA A 6 -35.29 -114.76 11.54
N LYS A 7 -35.96 -115.75 10.94
CA LYS A 7 -36.02 -115.90 9.47
C LYS A 7 -37.06 -114.98 8.80
N ASN A 8 -38.16 -114.67 9.50
CA ASN A 8 -39.20 -113.76 8.97
C ASN A 8 -38.89 -112.27 9.20
N TYR A 9 -38.00 -111.92 10.13
CA TYR A 9 -37.66 -110.53 10.43
C TYR A 9 -36.28 -110.08 9.90
N ALA A 10 -35.45 -110.97 9.35
CA ALA A 10 -34.13 -110.62 8.82
C ALA A 10 -34.18 -109.57 7.70
N GLU A 11 -35.15 -109.70 6.78
CA GLU A 11 -35.38 -108.73 5.70
C GLU A 11 -35.92 -107.40 6.23
N SER A 12 -36.78 -107.44 7.25
CA SER A 12 -37.31 -106.23 7.90
C SER A 12 -36.22 -105.49 8.68
N ILE A 13 -35.35 -106.21 9.40
CA ILE A 13 -34.23 -105.63 10.16
C ILE A 13 -33.18 -105.03 9.23
N THR A 14 -32.86 -105.69 8.11
CA THR A 14 -31.94 -105.12 7.10
C THR A 14 -32.54 -103.91 6.40
N LEU A 15 -33.84 -103.93 6.05
CA LEU A 15 -34.54 -102.77 5.51
C LEU A 15 -34.50 -101.59 6.49
N VAL A 16 -34.84 -101.82 7.76
CA VAL A 16 -34.80 -100.80 8.82
C VAL A 16 -33.39 -100.26 9.01
N TYR A 17 -32.37 -101.13 8.96
CA TYR A 17 -30.97 -100.72 9.01
C TYR A 17 -30.61 -99.81 7.83
N TYR A 18 -30.89 -100.20 6.58
CA TYR A 18 -30.61 -99.35 5.41
C TYR A 18 -31.39 -98.03 5.43
N CYS A 19 -32.65 -98.03 5.88
CA CYS A 19 -33.43 -96.81 6.07
C CYS A 19 -32.79 -95.90 7.13
N PHE A 20 -32.35 -96.46 8.26
CA PHE A 20 -31.72 -95.70 9.34
C PHE A 20 -30.36 -95.12 8.90
N THR A 21 -29.51 -95.92 8.26
CA THR A 21 -28.22 -95.46 7.74
C THR A 21 -28.40 -94.43 6.62
N GLY A 22 -29.41 -94.59 5.77
CA GLY A 22 -29.79 -93.61 4.75
C GLY A 22 -30.28 -92.29 5.35
N LEU A 23 -31.09 -92.33 6.40
CA LEU A 23 -31.53 -91.14 7.14
C LEU A 23 -30.36 -90.42 7.81
N ILE A 24 -29.42 -91.15 8.42
CA ILE A 24 -28.20 -90.56 9.01
C ILE A 24 -27.34 -89.91 7.93
N ALA A 25 -27.12 -90.57 6.79
CA ALA A 25 -26.34 -90.02 5.68
C ALA A 25 -27.00 -88.75 5.12
N PHE A 26 -28.33 -88.74 4.96
CA PHE A 26 -29.07 -87.57 4.53
C PHE A 26 -29.00 -86.42 5.55
N ALA A 27 -29.13 -86.72 6.84
CA ALA A 27 -28.99 -85.73 7.91
C ALA A 27 -27.58 -85.12 7.94
N ALA A 28 -26.54 -85.94 7.82
CA ALA A 28 -25.15 -85.48 7.74
C ALA A 28 -24.91 -84.58 6.51
N PHE A 29 -25.47 -84.96 5.35
CA PHE A 29 -25.41 -84.14 4.13
C PHE A 29 -26.15 -82.81 4.29
N ALA A 30 -27.35 -82.81 4.88
CA ALA A 30 -28.13 -81.59 5.13
C ALA A 30 -27.38 -80.63 6.08
N ILE A 31 -26.82 -81.15 7.18
CA ILE A 31 -26.03 -80.36 8.14
C ILE A 31 -24.77 -79.80 7.46
N GLY A 32 -24.08 -80.60 6.65
CA GLY A 32 -22.90 -80.17 5.88
C GLY A 32 -23.20 -79.00 4.95
N ASN A 33 -24.32 -79.07 4.21
CA ASN A 33 -24.75 -78.00 3.32
C ASN A 33 -25.16 -76.72 4.06
N VAL A 34 -25.89 -76.85 5.19
CA VAL A 34 -26.26 -75.69 6.02
C VAL A 34 -25.03 -75.01 6.61
N TYR A 35 -24.04 -75.80 7.06
CA TYR A 35 -22.77 -75.25 7.58
C TYR A 35 -21.99 -74.51 6.49
N LEU A 36 -21.87 -75.09 5.29
CA LEU A 36 -21.20 -74.44 4.16
C LEU A 36 -21.91 -73.15 3.74
N TRP A 37 -23.24 -73.16 3.66
CA TRP A 37 -24.04 -71.97 3.33
C TRP A 37 -23.88 -70.85 4.37
N LYS A 38 -23.91 -71.19 5.67
CA LYS A 38 -23.72 -70.22 6.74
C LYS A 38 -22.30 -69.64 6.74
N ARG A 39 -21.28 -70.46 6.44
CA ARG A 39 -19.90 -70.01 6.28
C ARG A 39 -19.75 -69.07 5.08
N ASP A 40 -20.38 -69.38 3.96
CA ASP A 40 -20.34 -68.55 2.77
C ASP A 40 -21.02 -67.20 2.98
N GLN A 41 -22.19 -67.19 3.64
CA GLN A 41 -22.85 -65.93 4.04
C GLN A 41 -21.99 -65.06 4.94
N LYS A 42 -21.27 -65.66 5.90
CA LYS A 42 -20.37 -64.92 6.79
C LYS A 42 -19.22 -64.30 5.98
N ASN A 43 -18.58 -65.08 5.13
CA ASN A 43 -17.49 -64.61 4.26
C ASN A 43 -17.94 -63.55 3.25
N GLN A 44 -19.21 -63.60 2.81
CA GLN A 44 -19.77 -62.60 1.90
C GLN A 44 -20.05 -61.28 2.62
N LYS A 45 -20.53 -61.33 3.87
CA LYS A 45 -20.72 -60.13 4.70
C LYS A 45 -19.40 -59.46 5.04
N GLU A 46 -18.40 -60.23 5.48
CA GLU A 46 -17.05 -59.71 5.79
C GLU A 46 -16.43 -59.04 4.56
N ARG A 47 -16.48 -59.68 3.38
CA ARG A 47 -16.00 -59.06 2.13
C ARG A 47 -16.74 -57.76 1.77
N THR A 48 -18.05 -57.72 1.96
CA THR A 48 -18.85 -56.52 1.66
C THR A 48 -18.52 -55.37 2.62
N GLU A 49 -18.26 -55.68 3.89
CA GLU A 49 -17.88 -54.71 4.92
C GLU A 49 -16.47 -54.17 4.69
N GLU A 50 -15.51 -55.05 4.39
CA GLU A 50 -14.14 -54.67 4.00
C GLU A 50 -14.13 -53.80 2.73
N GLU A 51 -14.94 -54.13 1.73
CA GLU A 51 -15.07 -53.32 0.51
C GLU A 51 -15.66 -51.93 0.80
N ARG A 52 -16.64 -51.82 1.69
CA ARG A 52 -17.21 -50.52 2.11
C ARG A 52 -16.19 -49.69 2.87
N GLU A 53 -15.49 -50.26 3.84
CA GLU A 53 -14.45 -49.55 4.58
C GLU A 53 -13.29 -49.12 3.67
N TYR A 54 -12.94 -49.95 2.68
CA TYR A 54 -11.93 -49.60 1.68
C TYR A 54 -12.40 -48.44 0.80
N GLN A 55 -13.65 -48.48 0.32
CA GLN A 55 -14.23 -47.39 -0.46
C GLN A 55 -14.34 -46.09 0.33
N GLU A 56 -14.74 -46.15 1.60
CA GLU A 56 -14.85 -44.98 2.45
C GLU A 56 -13.48 -44.37 2.75
N ARG A 57 -12.46 -45.20 3.02
CA ARG A 57 -11.07 -44.72 3.14
C ARG A 57 -10.58 -44.06 1.86
N ARG A 58 -10.80 -44.69 0.70
CA ARG A 58 -10.44 -44.11 -0.60
C ARG A 58 -11.14 -42.77 -0.84
N TYR A 59 -12.44 -42.68 -0.55
CA TYR A 59 -13.19 -41.44 -0.71
C TYR A 59 -12.69 -40.33 0.22
N GLN A 60 -12.38 -40.66 1.48
CA GLN A 60 -11.80 -39.70 2.42
C GLN A 60 -10.40 -39.24 1.98
N GLU A 61 -9.56 -40.14 1.47
CA GLU A 61 -8.25 -39.81 0.91
C GLU A 61 -8.37 -38.91 -0.32
N GLU A 62 -9.25 -39.26 -1.28
CA GLU A 62 -9.52 -38.44 -2.47
C GLU A 62 -10.04 -37.05 -2.09
N SER A 63 -10.93 -36.94 -1.10
CA SER A 63 -11.42 -35.64 -0.60
C SER A 63 -10.30 -34.80 0.03
N ARG A 64 -9.41 -35.42 0.82
CA ARG A 64 -8.26 -34.71 1.41
C ARG A 64 -7.27 -34.26 0.34
N ASP A 65 -7.00 -35.11 -0.64
CA ASP A 65 -6.09 -34.78 -1.73
C ASP A 65 -6.67 -33.72 -2.67
N HIS A 66 -7.97 -33.77 -2.94
CA HIS A 66 -8.66 -32.69 -3.66
C HIS A 66 -8.50 -31.35 -2.94
N ARG A 67 -8.78 -31.32 -1.64
CA ARG A 67 -8.61 -30.11 -0.81
C ARG A 67 -7.17 -29.62 -0.82
N ARG A 68 -6.18 -30.51 -0.71
CA ARG A 68 -4.75 -30.15 -0.81
C ARG A 68 -4.40 -29.53 -2.16
N ARG A 69 -4.97 -30.03 -3.26
CA ARG A 69 -4.77 -29.46 -4.60
C ARG A 69 -5.38 -28.06 -4.70
N GLU A 70 -6.57 -27.84 -4.16
CA GLU A 70 -7.20 -26.52 -4.11
C GLU A 70 -6.34 -25.53 -3.31
N TRP A 71 -5.84 -25.94 -2.13
CA TRP A 71 -4.93 -25.13 -1.32
C TRP A 71 -3.63 -24.77 -2.06
N ARG A 72 -3.05 -25.73 -2.79
CA ARG A 72 -1.86 -25.51 -3.63
C ARG A 72 -2.15 -24.51 -4.75
N GLN A 73 -3.21 -24.73 -5.52
CA GLN A 73 -3.61 -23.83 -6.61
C GLN A 73 -3.83 -22.40 -6.13
N PHE A 74 -4.42 -22.25 -4.95
CA PHE A 74 -4.62 -20.95 -4.34
C PHE A 74 -3.29 -20.28 -3.93
N SER A 75 -2.40 -21.02 -3.28
CA SER A 75 -1.07 -20.52 -2.91
C SER A 75 -0.28 -20.09 -4.14
N ASP A 76 -0.30 -20.92 -5.19
CA ASP A 76 0.34 -20.66 -6.48
C ASP A 76 -0.22 -19.38 -7.12
N LYS A 77 -1.54 -19.15 -7.05
CA LYS A 77 -2.18 -17.93 -7.55
C LYS A 77 -1.66 -16.69 -6.81
N ILE A 78 -1.66 -16.70 -5.48
CA ILE A 78 -1.16 -15.56 -4.70
C ILE A 78 0.31 -15.30 -5.00
N ASN A 79 1.13 -16.35 -5.01
CA ASN A 79 2.56 -16.22 -5.29
C ASN A 79 2.81 -15.68 -6.70
N ALA A 80 1.99 -16.07 -7.68
CA ALA A 80 2.04 -15.52 -9.03
C ALA A 80 1.67 -14.03 -9.05
N ASP A 81 0.60 -13.63 -8.36
CA ASP A 81 0.19 -12.22 -8.29
C ASP A 81 1.20 -11.37 -7.53
N TYR A 82 1.74 -11.86 -6.42
CA TYR A 82 2.86 -11.25 -5.72
C TYR A 82 4.11 -11.13 -6.60
N GLY A 83 4.41 -12.16 -7.41
CA GLY A 83 5.50 -12.14 -8.39
C GLY A 83 5.32 -11.03 -9.44
N LYS A 84 4.10 -10.80 -9.93
CA LYS A 84 3.79 -9.70 -10.85
C LYS A 84 4.04 -8.35 -10.19
N LEU A 85 3.53 -8.14 -8.96
CA LEU A 85 3.73 -6.90 -8.20
C LEU A 85 5.20 -6.56 -8.02
N ARG A 86 6.04 -7.58 -7.81
CA ARG A 86 7.48 -7.43 -7.69
C ARG A 86 8.16 -7.11 -9.02
N ASN A 87 7.74 -7.75 -10.10
CA ASN A 87 8.30 -7.52 -11.44
C ASN A 87 7.98 -6.12 -12.00
N GLU A 88 6.86 -5.52 -11.58
CA GLU A 88 6.42 -4.18 -11.99
C GLU A 88 6.94 -3.05 -11.07
N ASP A 89 7.82 -3.39 -10.13
CA ASP A 89 8.39 -2.51 -9.10
C ASP A 89 7.34 -1.79 -8.23
N ILE A 90 6.10 -2.29 -8.18
CA ILE A 90 4.98 -1.69 -7.45
C ILE A 90 5.29 -1.57 -5.96
N LEU A 91 5.88 -2.62 -5.38
CA LEU A 91 6.24 -2.65 -3.96
C LEU A 91 7.26 -1.55 -3.62
N GLN A 92 8.25 -1.34 -4.50
CA GLN A 92 9.26 -0.32 -4.33
C GLN A 92 8.67 1.09 -4.48
N LYS A 93 7.81 1.31 -5.48
CA LYS A 93 7.13 2.59 -5.71
C LYS A 93 6.29 3.01 -4.49
N ILE A 94 5.46 2.10 -3.97
CA ILE A 94 4.62 2.36 -2.80
C ILE A 94 5.47 2.56 -1.55
N SER A 95 6.52 1.77 -1.36
CA SER A 95 7.44 1.94 -0.23
C SER A 95 8.10 3.32 -0.23
N LYS A 96 8.52 3.80 -1.40
CA LYS A 96 9.10 5.13 -1.58
C LYS A 96 8.10 6.24 -1.26
N VAL A 97 6.86 6.13 -1.72
CA VAL A 97 5.79 7.09 -1.35
C VAL A 97 5.55 7.07 0.14
N LYS A 98 5.38 5.89 0.73
CA LYS A 98 5.16 5.74 2.18
C LYS A 98 6.25 6.46 2.95
N TYR A 99 7.52 6.14 2.67
CA TYR A 99 8.66 6.77 3.33
C TYR A 99 8.67 8.29 3.15
N THR A 100 8.48 8.77 1.92
CA THR A 100 8.52 10.21 1.62
C THR A 100 7.44 10.99 2.37
N PHE A 101 6.21 10.48 2.36
CA PHE A 101 5.05 11.19 2.93
C PHE A 101 4.87 10.94 4.43
N GLU A 102 5.44 9.88 4.98
CA GLU A 102 5.52 9.64 6.43
C GLU A 102 6.44 10.67 7.11
N HIS A 103 7.54 11.05 6.46
CA HIS A 103 8.50 12.03 6.99
C HIS A 103 8.12 13.48 6.65
N MET A 104 7.24 13.69 5.66
CA MET A 104 6.72 15.01 5.33
C MET A 104 5.73 15.48 6.39
N ARG A 105 6.01 16.64 7.00
CA ARG A 105 5.09 17.30 7.93
C ARG A 105 4.31 18.39 7.22
N ILE A 106 2.99 18.35 7.34
CA ILE A 106 2.09 19.42 6.87
C ILE A 106 1.68 20.32 8.05
N HIS A 107 1.57 19.73 9.24
CA HIS A 107 1.33 20.35 10.53
C HIS A 107 2.06 19.50 11.59
N SER A 108 2.33 20.01 12.80
CA SER A 108 2.99 19.22 13.85
C SER A 108 2.37 17.83 14.09
N THR A 109 1.04 17.77 14.01
CA THR A 109 0.25 16.56 14.25
C THR A 109 -0.24 15.83 13.00
N VAL A 110 0.00 16.34 11.79
CA VAL A 110 -0.50 15.79 10.52
C VAL A 110 0.66 15.60 9.54
N THR A 111 0.84 14.36 9.11
CA THR A 111 1.85 13.98 8.11
C THR A 111 1.29 14.06 6.70
N GLY A 112 2.18 14.04 5.70
CA GLY A 112 1.78 13.89 4.30
C GLY A 112 1.05 12.57 4.05
N LEU A 113 1.40 11.51 4.78
CA LEU A 113 0.74 10.21 4.70
C LEU A 113 -0.71 10.25 5.20
N ASP A 114 -0.98 11.01 6.27
CA ASP A 114 -2.35 11.25 6.74
C ASP A 114 -3.20 11.94 5.67
N VAL A 115 -2.63 12.91 4.97
CA VAL A 115 -3.29 13.60 3.85
C VAL A 115 -3.51 12.67 2.65
N LEU A 116 -2.52 11.85 2.28
CA LEU A 116 -2.71 10.84 1.23
C LEU A 116 -3.82 9.86 1.59
N ARG A 117 -3.84 9.38 2.84
CA ARG A 117 -4.89 8.49 3.33
C ARG A 117 -6.27 9.14 3.22
N TYR A 118 -6.37 10.44 3.52
CA TYR A 118 -7.60 11.22 3.34
C TYR A 118 -7.99 11.39 1.86
N MET A 119 -7.03 11.57 0.96
CA MET A 119 -7.30 11.67 -0.48
C MET A 119 -7.76 10.32 -1.08
N LEU A 120 -7.25 9.21 -0.54
CA LEU A 120 -7.56 7.86 -1.01
C LEU A 120 -8.92 7.32 -0.51
N THR A 121 -9.55 7.90 0.52
CA THR A 121 -10.88 7.46 0.98
C THR A 121 -11.95 7.65 -0.10
N ASP A 122 -12.76 6.60 -0.34
CA ASP A 122 -13.76 6.54 -1.41
C ASP A 122 -14.82 7.66 -1.35
N ASP A 123 -15.19 8.14 -0.15
CA ASP A 123 -16.19 9.22 0.01
C ASP A 123 -15.70 10.59 -0.47
N ASN A 124 -14.38 10.80 -0.52
CA ASN A 124 -13.77 12.07 -0.97
C ASN A 124 -13.50 12.09 -2.47
N TYR A 125 -13.68 10.95 -3.16
CA TYR A 125 -13.44 10.79 -4.60
C TYR A 125 -14.20 11.79 -5.46
N ARG A 126 -15.45 12.10 -5.09
CA ARG A 126 -16.31 13.04 -5.84
C ARG A 126 -16.02 14.52 -5.56
N ASN A 127 -15.25 14.83 -4.53
CA ASN A 127 -15.04 16.19 -4.02
C ASN A 127 -13.64 16.75 -4.32
N LEU A 128 -12.72 15.91 -4.82
CA LEU A 128 -11.40 16.36 -5.27
C LEU A 128 -11.53 16.97 -6.66
N VAL A 129 -11.18 18.24 -6.77
CA VAL A 129 -11.15 18.99 -8.03
C VAL A 129 -10.09 18.35 -8.93
N SER A 130 -10.52 17.45 -9.81
CA SER A 130 -9.73 16.61 -10.73
C SER A 130 -8.76 15.62 -10.05
N GLU A 131 -9.07 14.32 -10.13
CA GLU A 131 -8.14 13.25 -9.75
C GLU A 131 -6.87 13.37 -10.58
N SER A 132 -5.72 13.55 -9.93
CA SER A 132 -4.45 13.57 -10.64
C SER A 132 -4.13 12.18 -11.18
N PRO A 133 -3.51 12.06 -12.37
CA PRO A 133 -3.09 10.76 -12.90
C PRO A 133 -2.20 9.97 -11.93
N HIS A 134 -1.36 10.65 -11.16
CA HIS A 134 -0.50 10.04 -10.14
C HIS A 134 -1.29 9.45 -8.96
N LEU A 135 -2.38 10.11 -8.52
CA LEU A 135 -3.23 9.59 -7.44
C LEU A 135 -4.03 8.37 -7.92
N GLN A 136 -4.51 8.41 -9.17
CA GLN A 136 -5.18 7.28 -9.80
C GLN A 136 -4.23 6.07 -9.92
N ALA A 137 -3.01 6.28 -10.42
CA ALA A 137 -2.02 5.20 -10.53
C ALA A 137 -1.65 4.60 -9.16
N LEU A 138 -1.51 5.42 -8.12
CA LEU A 138 -1.28 4.93 -6.75
C LEU A 138 -2.47 4.10 -6.25
N ARG A 139 -3.70 4.51 -6.55
CA ARG A 139 -4.93 3.78 -6.19
C ARG A 139 -5.01 2.43 -6.88
N GLU A 140 -4.70 2.38 -8.18
CA GLU A 140 -4.67 1.16 -8.98
C GLU A 140 -3.64 0.17 -8.43
N ASP A 141 -2.41 0.62 -8.17
CA ASP A 141 -1.35 -0.22 -7.61
C ASP A 141 -1.68 -0.71 -6.18
N LEU A 142 -2.28 0.15 -5.34
CA LEU A 142 -2.78 -0.26 -4.02
C LEU A 142 -3.92 -1.28 -4.13
N HIS A 143 -4.78 -1.16 -5.14
CA HIS A 143 -5.83 -2.13 -5.40
C HIS A 143 -5.23 -3.48 -5.81
N MET A 144 -4.20 -3.48 -6.65
CA MET A 144 -3.48 -4.70 -7.05
C MET A 144 -2.83 -5.40 -5.85
N ILE A 145 -2.31 -4.66 -4.87
CA ILE A 145 -1.84 -5.24 -3.58
C ILE A 145 -3.00 -5.77 -2.73
N PHE A 146 -4.14 -5.06 -2.73
CA PHE A 146 -5.30 -5.43 -1.93
C PHE A 146 -5.93 -6.76 -2.40
N LEU A 147 -5.89 -7.07 -3.70
CA LEU A 147 -6.48 -8.30 -4.26
C LEU A 147 -5.94 -9.59 -3.60
N PRO A 148 -4.61 -9.85 -3.53
CA PRO A 148 -4.08 -11.00 -2.79
C PRO A 148 -4.45 -11.02 -1.30
N LEU A 149 -4.51 -9.87 -0.65
CA LEU A 149 -4.92 -9.77 0.76
C LEU A 149 -6.40 -10.12 0.94
N ASN A 150 -7.24 -9.68 0.01
CA ASN A 150 -8.67 -10.00 0.02
C ASN A 150 -8.93 -11.49 -0.27
N ASP A 151 -8.18 -12.07 -1.20
CA ASP A 151 -8.20 -13.51 -1.45
C ASP A 151 -7.79 -14.30 -0.19
N CYS A 152 -6.72 -13.89 0.50
CA CYS A 152 -6.33 -14.47 1.79
C CYS A 152 -7.43 -14.35 2.84
N SER A 153 -8.09 -13.19 2.92
CA SER A 153 -9.19 -12.98 3.89
C SER A 153 -10.39 -13.87 3.58
N SER A 154 -10.70 -14.05 2.29
CA SER A 154 -11.77 -14.91 1.83
C SER A 154 -11.55 -16.37 2.23
N LEU A 155 -10.30 -16.84 2.26
CA LEU A 155 -9.98 -18.18 2.77
C LEU A 155 -10.35 -18.37 4.24
N LEU A 156 -10.21 -17.32 5.05
CA LEU A 156 -10.55 -17.38 6.48
C LEU A 156 -12.04 -17.69 6.69
N HIS A 157 -12.88 -17.45 5.68
CA HIS A 157 -14.29 -17.80 5.70
C HIS A 157 -14.58 -19.24 5.23
N LEU A 158 -13.64 -19.88 4.53
CA LEU A 158 -13.81 -21.23 3.97
C LEU A 158 -13.39 -22.35 4.94
N GLY A 159 -12.60 -22.05 5.97
CA GLY A 159 -12.22 -23.01 7.02
C GLY A 159 -10.86 -22.73 7.63
N GLU A 160 -10.35 -23.71 8.38
CA GLU A 160 -9.01 -23.63 8.98
C GLU A 160 -7.93 -23.78 7.91
N VAL A 161 -7.05 -22.77 7.83
CA VAL A 161 -5.93 -22.76 6.86
C VAL A 161 -4.85 -23.74 7.33
N PRO A 162 -4.42 -24.70 6.48
CA PRO A 162 -3.37 -25.65 6.86
C PRO A 162 -2.06 -24.97 7.25
N PRO A 163 -1.31 -25.47 8.26
CA PRO A 163 -0.08 -24.82 8.74
C PRO A 163 0.99 -24.58 7.67
N TYR A 164 1.13 -25.50 6.71
CA TYR A 164 2.13 -25.36 5.64
C TYR A 164 1.79 -24.20 4.68
N ILE A 165 0.51 -24.00 4.36
CA ILE A 165 0.04 -22.85 3.56
C ILE A 165 0.22 -21.55 4.34
N LYS A 166 -0.08 -21.60 5.65
CA LYS A 166 0.06 -20.44 6.51
C LYS A 166 1.50 -19.91 6.52
N GLU A 167 2.50 -20.79 6.64
CA GLU A 167 3.91 -20.38 6.57
C GLU A 167 4.35 -19.92 5.17
N GLU A 168 3.85 -20.55 4.11
CA GLU A 168 4.17 -20.16 2.73
C GLU A 168 3.66 -18.74 2.42
N LEU A 169 2.41 -18.46 2.77
CA LEU A 169 1.77 -17.16 2.52
C LEU A 169 2.17 -16.10 3.54
N ARG A 170 2.77 -16.48 4.67
CA ARG A 170 3.14 -15.56 5.75
C ARG A 170 3.97 -14.39 5.24
N PHE A 171 5.03 -14.66 4.47
CA PHE A 171 5.91 -13.61 3.95
C PHE A 171 5.17 -12.66 3.02
N VAL A 172 4.33 -13.20 2.13
CA VAL A 172 3.54 -12.41 1.18
C VAL A 172 2.56 -11.51 1.92
N VAL A 173 1.77 -12.08 2.84
CA VAL A 173 0.79 -11.33 3.63
C VAL A 173 1.48 -10.28 4.52
N GLU A 174 2.63 -10.62 5.11
CA GLU A 174 3.38 -9.70 5.95
C GLU A 174 3.90 -8.50 5.15
N GLU A 175 4.53 -8.72 4.00
CA GLU A 175 5.05 -7.63 3.18
C GLU A 175 3.94 -6.76 2.60
N LEU A 176 2.97 -7.37 1.91
CA LEU A 176 1.85 -6.67 1.28
C LEU A 176 1.00 -5.93 2.32
N GLY A 177 0.68 -6.60 3.44
CA GLY A 177 -0.12 -6.03 4.51
C GLY A 177 0.59 -4.85 5.20
N ASN A 178 1.88 -4.97 5.52
CA ASN A 178 2.63 -3.87 6.15
C ASN A 178 2.85 -2.68 5.21
N LEU A 179 2.91 -2.93 3.90
CA LEU A 179 3.10 -1.91 2.89
C LEU A 179 1.80 -1.13 2.61
N ALA A 180 0.67 -1.82 2.44
CA ALA A 180 -0.61 -1.22 2.10
C ALA A 180 -1.37 -0.63 3.30
N LYS A 181 -1.26 -1.26 4.49
CA LYS A 181 -2.00 -0.85 5.70
C LYS A 181 -2.03 0.66 6.00
N PRO A 182 -0.95 1.43 5.81
CA PRO A 182 -0.96 2.87 6.07
C PRO A 182 -1.85 3.68 5.12
N PHE A 183 -2.13 3.16 3.93
CA PHE A 183 -2.94 3.82 2.90
C PHE A 183 -4.41 3.38 2.93
N LEU A 184 -4.67 2.12 3.31
CA LEU A 184 -6.02 1.56 3.31
C LEU A 184 -6.93 2.21 4.35
N THR A 185 -8.22 2.29 4.02
CA THR A 185 -9.28 2.82 4.89
C THR A 185 -10.51 1.91 4.86
N GLY A 186 -11.43 2.14 5.81
CA GLY A 186 -12.70 1.41 5.87
C GLY A 186 -12.54 -0.11 5.88
N GLU A 187 -13.26 -0.77 4.98
CA GLU A 187 -13.31 -2.24 4.89
C GLU A 187 -11.99 -2.84 4.38
N GLN A 188 -11.32 -2.19 3.42
CA GLN A 188 -10.04 -2.68 2.91
C GLN A 188 -8.99 -2.77 4.02
N GLN A 189 -8.98 -1.80 4.94
CA GLN A 189 -8.09 -1.83 6.09
C GLN A 189 -8.42 -2.97 7.06
N ARG A 190 -9.71 -3.25 7.30
CA ARG A 190 -10.15 -4.36 8.17
C ARG A 190 -9.72 -5.70 7.60
N VAL A 191 -9.91 -5.91 6.30
CA VAL A 191 -9.48 -7.10 5.56
C VAL A 191 -7.97 -7.30 5.71
N ALA A 192 -7.16 -6.26 5.44
CA ALA A 192 -5.70 -6.35 5.56
C ALA A 192 -5.24 -6.65 7.00
N LEU A 193 -5.87 -6.03 8.01
CA LEU A 193 -5.57 -6.29 9.42
C LEU A 193 -5.91 -7.72 9.82
N LYS A 194 -7.08 -8.22 9.43
CA LYS A 194 -7.50 -9.60 9.70
C LYS A 194 -6.54 -10.61 9.09
N CYS A 195 -6.05 -10.36 7.88
CA CYS A 195 -5.02 -11.21 7.26
C CYS A 195 -3.70 -11.19 8.04
N LEU A 196 -3.21 -10.01 8.42
CA LEU A 196 -1.98 -9.88 9.22
C LEU A 196 -2.11 -10.59 10.57
N GLU A 197 -3.25 -10.46 11.25
CA GLU A 197 -3.50 -11.14 12.53
C GLU A 197 -3.50 -12.66 12.36
N HIS A 198 -4.19 -13.17 11.34
CA HIS A 198 -4.32 -14.61 11.13
C HIS A 198 -3.00 -15.26 10.69
N PHE A 199 -2.30 -14.67 9.72
CA PHE A 199 -1.10 -15.27 9.12
C PHE A 199 0.18 -14.95 9.88
N CYS A 200 0.32 -13.76 10.50
CA CYS A 200 1.60 -13.30 11.02
C CYS A 200 1.80 -13.46 12.54
N SER A 201 0.79 -13.91 13.31
CA SER A 201 0.79 -14.41 14.71
C SER A 201 1.59 -13.66 15.82
N ASN A 202 2.36 -12.61 15.54
CA ASN A 202 3.33 -11.98 16.46
C ASN A 202 3.14 -10.47 16.63
N ARG A 203 2.00 -9.91 16.25
CA ARG A 203 1.68 -8.52 16.60
C ARG A 203 0.35 -8.49 17.33
N SER A 204 0.42 -8.37 18.64
CA SER A 204 -0.69 -7.82 19.41
C SER A 204 -1.14 -6.55 18.68
N SER A 205 -2.41 -6.52 18.32
CA SER A 205 -3.11 -5.35 17.86
C SER A 205 -2.87 -4.23 18.87
N ASN A 206 -1.88 -3.38 18.65
CA ASN A 206 -1.93 -2.05 19.23
C ASN A 206 -3.16 -1.41 18.57
N GLU A 207 -4.25 -1.35 19.34
CA GLU A 207 -5.57 -0.79 19.04
C GLU A 207 -5.53 0.71 18.64
N HIS A 208 -4.39 1.23 18.21
CA HIS A 208 -4.21 2.62 17.80
C HIS A 208 -4.54 2.85 16.32
N GLY A 209 -4.77 1.79 15.54
CA GLY A 209 -5.22 1.89 14.14
C GLY A 209 -6.71 2.19 13.97
N GLN A 210 -7.50 2.02 15.03
CA GLN A 210 -8.95 2.22 15.06
C GLN A 210 -9.37 3.63 15.46
N ARG A 211 -8.48 4.63 15.46
CA ARG A 211 -8.94 6.03 15.51
C ARG A 211 -9.77 6.28 14.26
N GLY A 212 -11.09 6.35 14.47
CA GLY A 212 -12.13 6.18 13.47
C GLY A 212 -11.83 6.86 12.14
N VAL A 213 -12.00 6.11 11.05
CA VAL A 213 -11.98 6.62 9.67
C VAL A 213 -12.95 7.81 9.54
N GLU A 214 -14.08 7.79 10.26
CA GLU A 214 -15.02 8.92 10.37
C GLU A 214 -14.46 10.13 11.13
N GLY A 215 -13.55 9.92 12.10
CA GLY A 215 -12.91 11.00 12.86
C GLY A 215 -11.68 11.60 12.15
N LEU A 216 -10.98 10.80 11.33
CA LEU A 216 -9.76 11.24 10.64
C LEU A 216 -10.06 12.34 9.62
N GLY A 217 -11.12 12.19 8.82
CA GLY A 217 -11.52 13.20 7.84
C GLY A 217 -11.92 14.53 8.49
N VAL A 218 -12.69 14.48 9.58
CA VAL A 218 -13.08 15.67 10.36
C VAL A 218 -11.86 16.35 10.97
N ARG A 219 -10.95 15.56 11.56
CA ARG A 219 -9.72 16.08 12.18
C ARG A 219 -8.78 16.69 11.15
N ILE A 220 -8.59 16.04 9.99
CA ILE A 220 -7.73 16.55 8.92
C ILE A 220 -8.31 17.85 8.38
N LYS A 221 -9.62 17.92 8.09
CA LYS A 221 -10.23 19.19 7.63
C LYS A 221 -10.12 20.31 8.67
N ALA A 222 -10.19 20.00 9.97
CA ALA A 222 -10.04 21.00 11.02
C ALA A 222 -8.60 21.54 11.15
N ILE A 223 -7.59 20.71 10.91
CA ILE A 223 -6.16 21.07 11.04
C ILE A 223 -5.59 21.56 9.71
N VAL A 224 -6.05 21.01 8.59
CA VAL A 224 -5.62 21.32 7.22
C VAL A 224 -6.87 21.65 6.40
N PRO A 225 -7.48 22.85 6.58
CA PRO A 225 -8.73 23.22 5.89
C PRO A 225 -8.60 23.18 4.36
N TYR A 226 -7.40 23.44 3.86
CA TYR A 226 -7.06 23.45 2.45
C TYR A 226 -6.74 22.08 1.85
N VAL A 227 -6.99 20.97 2.56
CA VAL A 227 -6.63 19.62 2.11
C VAL A 227 -7.20 19.27 0.73
N ASN A 228 -8.41 19.75 0.40
CA ASN A 228 -9.05 19.50 -0.90
C ASN A 228 -8.46 20.35 -2.04
N SER A 229 -7.67 21.38 -1.71
CA SER A 229 -6.94 22.22 -2.67
C SER A 229 -5.54 21.68 -2.98
N LEU A 230 -5.10 20.64 -2.27
CA LEU A 230 -3.82 19.97 -2.50
C LEU A 230 -3.94 18.97 -3.65
N GLN A 231 -2.89 18.92 -4.47
CA GLN A 231 -2.75 18.01 -5.59
C GLN A 231 -1.53 17.12 -5.38
N PHE A 232 -1.72 15.83 -5.65
CA PHE A 232 -0.65 14.84 -5.66
C PHE A 232 -0.16 14.67 -7.10
N ILE A 233 0.81 15.48 -7.51
CA ILE A 233 1.33 15.51 -8.88
C ILE A 233 2.86 15.52 -8.90
N SER A 234 3.44 15.09 -10.01
CA SER A 234 4.85 15.24 -10.35
C SER A 234 4.97 15.98 -11.69
N MET A 235 6.12 16.63 -11.94
CA MET A 235 6.41 17.25 -13.25
C MET A 235 6.72 16.23 -14.35
N GLU A 236 6.87 14.96 -14.01
CA GLU A 236 7.19 13.86 -14.93
C GLU A 236 6.04 12.85 -15.04
N ASP A 237 5.93 12.23 -16.24
CA ASP A 237 4.94 11.23 -16.66
C ASP A 237 4.50 10.30 -15.52
N CYS A 238 3.19 10.26 -15.24
CA CYS A 238 2.35 9.37 -14.37
C CYS A 238 2.98 8.51 -13.25
N ASP A 239 4.24 8.72 -12.87
CA ASP A 239 5.02 7.95 -11.90
C ASP A 239 4.91 8.64 -10.56
N TYR A 240 3.94 8.17 -9.78
CA TYR A 240 3.67 8.69 -8.45
C TYR A 240 4.85 8.51 -7.49
N SER A 241 5.78 7.59 -7.76
CA SER A 241 6.95 7.36 -6.91
C SER A 241 7.94 8.53 -6.94
N LYS A 242 7.80 9.44 -7.90
CA LYS A 242 8.59 10.67 -8.01
C LYS A 242 7.94 11.86 -7.29
N CYS A 243 6.71 11.72 -6.81
CA CYS A 243 6.06 12.75 -6.01
C CYS A 243 6.82 12.95 -4.70
N LYS A 244 7.33 14.17 -4.49
CA LYS A 244 8.09 14.55 -3.28
C LYS A 244 7.38 15.58 -2.42
N LYS A 245 6.31 16.20 -2.93
CA LYS A 245 5.53 17.25 -2.28
C LYS A 245 4.10 17.24 -2.80
N PHE A 246 3.21 17.91 -2.08
CA PHE A 246 1.91 18.30 -2.61
C PHE A 246 2.04 19.62 -3.36
N SER A 247 1.36 19.75 -4.48
CA SER A 247 1.17 21.02 -5.17
C SER A 247 -0.15 21.65 -4.74
N PHE A 248 -0.27 22.97 -4.86
CA PHE A 248 -1.51 23.68 -4.57
C PHE A 248 -2.21 24.02 -5.88
N ASN A 249 -3.49 23.68 -6.04
CA ASN A 249 -4.23 24.01 -7.25
C ASN A 249 -4.58 25.51 -7.27
N LEU A 250 -3.83 26.28 -8.05
CA LEU A 250 -4.09 27.70 -8.29
C LEU A 250 -4.78 27.96 -9.64
N LYS A 251 -4.99 26.93 -10.47
CA LYS A 251 -5.26 27.07 -11.92
C LYS A 251 -6.65 27.60 -12.28
N GLU A 252 -7.68 27.35 -11.47
CA GLU A 252 -9.05 27.79 -11.79
C GLU A 252 -9.45 29.13 -11.14
N SER A 253 -8.64 29.63 -10.19
CA SER A 253 -9.09 30.72 -9.31
C SER A 253 -8.45 32.09 -9.59
N ILE A 254 -7.60 32.21 -10.61
CA ILE A 254 -6.99 33.50 -11.01
C ILE A 254 -8.02 34.42 -11.72
N MET A 255 -9.23 33.92 -12.04
CA MET A 255 -10.20 34.72 -12.79
C MET A 255 -11.01 35.73 -11.96
N PHE A 256 -11.17 35.58 -10.64
CA PHE A 256 -11.97 36.52 -9.84
C PHE A 256 -11.43 36.69 -8.40
N ASN A 257 -11.19 37.96 -8.04
CA ASN A 257 -10.81 38.54 -6.73
C ASN A 257 -9.30 38.70 -6.37
N ASN A 258 -8.94 39.92 -5.95
CA ASN A 258 -7.65 40.35 -5.37
C ASN A 258 -6.36 39.77 -6.00
N LEU A 259 -6.22 39.91 -7.33
CA LEU A 259 -5.10 39.40 -8.16
C LEU A 259 -3.72 39.63 -7.52
N GLY A 260 -3.49 40.78 -6.87
CA GLY A 260 -2.21 41.12 -6.27
C GLY A 260 -1.82 40.23 -5.07
N ASN A 261 -2.76 39.88 -4.20
CA ASN A 261 -2.50 39.08 -3.00
C ASN A 261 -2.34 37.60 -3.33
N LEU A 262 -3.23 37.05 -4.15
CA LEU A 262 -3.10 35.67 -4.62
C LEU A 262 -1.83 35.45 -5.44
N LYS A 263 -1.49 36.39 -6.34
CA LYS A 263 -0.24 36.33 -7.11
C LYS A 263 0.99 36.29 -6.19
N PHE A 264 1.04 37.18 -5.20
CA PHE A 264 2.15 37.20 -4.23
C PHE A 264 2.23 35.91 -3.40
N LEU A 265 1.09 35.41 -2.90
CA LEU A 265 1.07 34.18 -2.12
C LEU A 265 1.48 32.97 -2.97
N GLY A 266 1.12 32.95 -4.25
CA GLY A 266 1.60 31.96 -5.21
C GLY A 266 3.12 32.02 -5.40
N GLU A 267 3.67 33.20 -5.66
CA GLU A 267 5.12 33.42 -5.79
C GLU A 267 5.87 33.04 -4.50
N LEU A 268 5.33 33.43 -3.33
CA LEU A 268 5.90 33.07 -2.03
C LEU A 268 5.84 31.56 -1.79
N LEU A 269 4.74 30.90 -2.16
CA LEU A 269 4.60 29.45 -2.04
C LEU A 269 5.66 28.74 -2.89
N GLU A 270 5.83 29.14 -4.16
CA GLU A 270 6.88 28.58 -5.03
C GLU A 270 8.29 28.81 -4.48
N TYR A 271 8.55 30.00 -3.94
CA TYR A 271 9.82 30.33 -3.28
C TYR A 271 10.09 29.43 -2.07
N LEU A 272 9.14 29.33 -1.14
CA LEU A 272 9.28 28.51 0.08
C LEU A 272 9.41 27.02 -0.25
N GLU A 273 8.75 26.54 -1.30
CA GLU A 273 8.88 25.16 -1.76
C GLU A 273 10.16 24.90 -2.57
N GLY A 274 10.86 25.95 -3.02
CA GLY A 274 12.06 25.88 -3.85
C GLY A 274 13.37 26.18 -3.12
N VAL A 275 13.35 26.97 -2.04
CA VAL A 275 14.54 27.46 -1.34
C VAL A 275 14.34 27.39 0.18
N ALA A 276 15.19 26.64 0.88
CA ALA A 276 15.18 26.53 2.35
C ALA A 276 15.90 27.69 3.07
N LEU A 277 16.61 28.54 2.34
CA LEU A 277 17.42 29.62 2.90
C LEU A 277 16.53 30.80 3.31
N GLY A 278 16.80 31.35 4.50
CA GLY A 278 16.22 32.60 4.98
C GLY A 278 14.81 32.55 5.57
N VAL A 279 14.31 31.35 5.89
CA VAL A 279 13.03 31.17 6.60
C VAL A 279 13.00 31.82 8.00
N ARG A 280 14.17 32.12 8.58
CA ARG A 280 14.28 32.79 9.88
C ARG A 280 13.70 34.19 9.91
N VAL A 281 13.63 34.87 8.77
CA VAL A 281 13.02 36.20 8.68
C VAL A 281 11.53 36.15 9.06
N PHE A 282 10.88 35.00 8.92
CA PHE A 282 9.48 34.82 9.32
C PHE A 282 9.27 34.67 10.84
N LYS A 283 10.32 34.59 11.67
CA LYS A 283 10.20 34.51 13.14
C LYS A 283 9.68 35.80 13.77
N GLU A 284 9.87 36.94 13.13
CA GLU A 284 9.85 38.23 13.83
C GLU A 284 8.45 38.74 14.24
N GLN A 285 7.36 38.18 13.71
CA GLN A 285 6.01 38.60 14.09
C GLN A 285 5.02 37.44 14.03
N PRO A 286 4.16 37.23 15.04
CA PRO A 286 3.11 36.21 14.98
C PRO A 286 1.98 36.61 14.04
N ALA A 287 1.30 35.63 13.45
CA ALA A 287 0.08 35.86 12.68
C ALA A 287 -1.11 36.11 13.63
N GLU A 288 -1.89 37.16 13.37
CA GLU A 288 -3.11 37.44 14.13
C GLU A 288 -4.32 36.88 13.40
N LEU A 289 -4.65 35.61 13.65
CA LEU A 289 -5.91 35.01 13.21
C LEU A 289 -6.48 34.09 14.31
N PRO A 290 -7.82 34.01 14.45
CA PRO A 290 -8.49 33.12 15.40
C PRO A 290 -8.54 31.67 14.87
N VAL A 291 -7.58 31.25 14.05
CA VAL A 291 -7.57 29.93 13.43
C VAL A 291 -6.69 29.01 14.27
N LYS A 292 -7.31 28.01 14.91
CA LYS A 292 -6.62 27.04 15.78
C LYS A 292 -5.58 26.18 15.05
N SER A 293 -5.57 26.16 13.72
CA SER A 293 -4.61 25.40 12.92
C SER A 293 -3.27 26.12 12.71
N ILE A 294 -3.19 27.43 12.97
CA ILE A 294 -1.92 28.16 12.82
C ILE A 294 -1.06 27.94 14.05
N GLU A 295 0.10 27.34 13.87
CA GLU A 295 1.08 27.16 14.93
C GLU A 295 2.00 28.37 15.04
N LEU A 296 2.22 28.84 16.28
CA LEU A 296 3.18 29.90 16.55
C LEU A 296 4.60 29.38 16.33
N ILE A 297 5.45 30.21 15.73
CA ILE A 297 6.88 29.94 15.57
C ILE A 297 7.57 30.24 16.91
N ASN A 298 8.32 29.27 17.43
CA ASN A 298 9.10 29.41 18.66
C ASN A 298 10.57 29.66 18.36
N ASP A 299 11.28 30.28 19.31
CA ASP A 299 12.72 30.53 19.17
C ASP A 299 13.53 29.24 18.99
N SER A 300 13.09 28.16 19.64
CA SER A 300 13.69 26.83 19.59
C SER A 300 13.37 26.04 18.31
N ASP A 301 12.49 26.52 17.44
CA ASP A 301 12.13 25.80 16.22
C ASP A 301 13.32 25.77 15.24
N SER A 302 13.53 24.59 14.63
CA SER A 302 14.49 24.42 13.53
C SER A 302 13.98 25.10 12.26
N ASP A 303 14.89 25.36 11.32
CA ASP A 303 14.55 25.98 10.03
C ASP A 303 13.51 25.16 9.25
N GLU A 304 13.53 23.83 9.33
CA GLU A 304 12.52 22.94 8.75
C GLU A 304 11.12 23.11 9.39
N VAL A 305 11.07 23.24 10.73
CA VAL A 305 9.80 23.43 11.45
C VAL A 305 9.21 24.80 11.14
N ILE A 306 10.04 25.83 11.06
CA ILE A 306 9.63 27.19 10.67
C ILE A 306 9.06 27.16 9.26
N LEU A 307 9.78 26.55 8.31
CA LEU A 307 9.31 26.42 6.92
C LEU A 307 7.95 25.73 6.85
N MET A 308 7.76 24.62 7.59
CA MET A 308 6.49 23.91 7.65
C MET A 308 5.35 24.81 8.16
N LYS A 309 5.57 25.55 9.25
CA LYS A 309 4.56 26.47 9.81
C LYS A 309 4.20 27.60 8.85
N VAL A 310 5.20 28.19 8.20
CA VAL A 310 4.99 29.27 7.21
C VAL A 310 4.27 28.73 5.97
N LEU A 311 4.63 27.55 5.47
CA LEU A 311 3.92 26.91 4.36
C LEU A 311 2.47 26.61 4.72
N HIS A 312 2.21 26.14 5.94
CA HIS A 312 0.85 25.93 6.44
C HIS A 312 0.06 27.25 6.46
N GLU A 313 0.65 28.32 6.98
CA GLU A 313 0.06 29.66 7.02
C GLU A 313 -0.27 30.19 5.61
N VAL A 314 0.68 30.13 4.67
CA VAL A 314 0.49 30.60 3.29
C VAL A 314 -0.63 29.84 2.58
N ARG A 315 -0.64 28.50 2.70
CA ARG A 315 -1.69 27.64 2.10
C ARG A 315 -3.07 27.92 2.68
N LEU A 316 -3.15 28.21 3.98
CA LEU A 316 -4.38 28.62 4.63
C LEU A 316 -4.88 29.96 4.08
N TYR A 317 -4.03 30.98 3.93
CA TYR A 317 -4.45 32.26 3.35
C TYR A 317 -4.97 32.11 1.93
N ILE A 318 -4.27 31.33 1.09
CA ILE A 318 -4.75 31.05 -0.26
C ILE A 318 -6.14 30.43 -0.19
N HIS A 319 -6.33 29.38 0.61
CA HIS A 319 -7.63 28.72 0.75
C HIS A 319 -8.75 29.64 1.25
N LEU A 320 -8.47 30.50 2.23
CA LEU A 320 -9.43 31.46 2.77
C LEU A 320 -9.84 32.51 1.74
N ILE A 321 -8.91 32.96 0.88
CA ILE A 321 -9.23 33.88 -0.22
C ILE A 321 -10.07 33.17 -1.30
N LEU A 322 -9.81 31.89 -1.58
CA LEU A 322 -10.42 31.17 -2.70
C LEU A 322 -11.84 30.61 -2.44
N ASN A 323 -12.19 30.24 -1.21
CA ASN A 323 -13.46 29.52 -0.92
C ASN A 323 -14.59 30.38 -0.30
N GLU A 324 -14.32 31.67 -0.04
CA GLU A 324 -15.23 32.77 0.35
C GLU A 324 -16.08 32.73 1.66
N ASN A 325 -16.46 33.95 2.10
CA ASN A 325 -17.21 34.41 3.29
C ASN A 325 -16.44 34.63 4.61
N LEU A 326 -15.19 35.11 4.51
CA LEU A 326 -14.57 35.81 5.62
C LEU A 326 -15.42 37.00 6.05
N SER A 327 -15.60 37.18 7.36
CA SER A 327 -16.15 38.41 7.90
C SER A 327 -15.28 39.60 7.49
N SER A 328 -15.82 40.83 7.51
CA SER A 328 -15.01 42.04 7.23
C SER A 328 -13.77 42.10 8.14
N GLU A 329 -13.91 41.67 9.40
CA GLU A 329 -12.83 41.65 10.38
C GLU A 329 -11.76 40.59 10.04
N ASP A 330 -12.16 39.39 9.61
CA ASP A 330 -11.20 38.35 9.22
C ASP A 330 -10.51 38.68 7.89
N ASN A 331 -11.22 39.34 6.96
CA ASN A 331 -10.61 39.88 5.74
C ASN A 331 -9.52 40.90 6.06
N GLU A 332 -9.78 41.86 6.94
CA GLU A 332 -8.78 42.85 7.36
C GLU A 332 -7.58 42.19 8.06
N ARG A 333 -7.80 41.15 8.87
CA ARG A 333 -6.74 40.37 9.50
C ARG A 333 -5.89 39.63 8.47
N VAL A 334 -6.51 38.96 7.50
CA VAL A 334 -5.83 38.28 6.40
C VAL A 334 -5.00 39.28 5.59
N GLU A 335 -5.55 40.45 5.23
CA GLU A 335 -4.81 41.49 4.51
C GLU A 335 -3.62 42.04 5.30
N ARG A 336 -3.79 42.30 6.60
CA ARG A 336 -2.69 42.71 7.49
C ARG A 336 -1.57 41.66 7.53
N ASN A 337 -1.93 40.39 7.68
CA ASN A 337 -0.95 39.29 7.71
C ASN A 337 -0.25 39.09 6.36
N ILE A 338 -0.94 39.27 5.24
CA ILE A 338 -0.30 39.23 3.91
C ILE A 338 0.67 40.40 3.75
N LYS A 339 0.30 41.61 4.20
CA LYS A 339 1.21 42.77 4.19
C LYS A 339 2.45 42.53 5.04
N ARG A 340 2.30 41.91 6.21
CA ARG A 340 3.41 41.42 7.05
C ARG A 340 4.29 40.45 6.27
N LEU A 341 3.72 39.40 5.67
CA LEU A 341 4.47 38.44 4.86
C LEU A 341 5.24 39.11 3.71
N ARG A 342 4.66 40.13 3.05
CA ARG A 342 5.38 40.92 2.03
C ARG A 342 6.57 41.66 2.59
N GLN A 343 6.43 42.30 3.75
CA GLN A 343 7.53 43.02 4.39
C GLN A 343 8.66 42.07 4.78
N LEU A 344 8.32 40.91 5.36
CA LEU A 344 9.26 39.87 5.72
C LEU A 344 9.91 39.25 4.48
N TYR A 345 9.15 39.02 3.40
CA TYR A 345 9.69 38.54 2.14
C TYR A 345 10.64 39.55 1.50
N VAL A 346 10.35 40.85 1.55
CA VAL A 346 11.26 41.91 1.06
C VAL A 346 12.49 42.03 1.96
N LYS A 347 12.35 41.90 3.28
CA LYS A 347 13.47 41.90 4.23
C LYS A 347 14.38 40.69 4.01
N GLY A 348 13.78 39.50 3.86
CA GLY A 348 14.49 38.27 3.54
C GLY A 348 15.10 38.31 2.15
N GLY A 349 14.41 38.83 1.14
CA GLY A 349 14.97 39.09 -0.18
C GLY A 349 16.17 40.03 -0.12
N LYS A 350 16.16 41.06 0.74
CA LYS A 350 17.31 41.94 0.97
C LYS A 350 18.45 41.28 1.77
N GLU A 351 18.18 40.25 2.57
CA GLU A 351 19.18 39.46 3.32
C GLU A 351 19.69 38.24 2.54
N ILE A 352 18.96 37.74 1.53
CA ILE A 352 19.23 36.51 0.78
C ILE A 352 19.69 36.81 -0.66
N GLU A 353 19.41 38.00 -1.19
CA GLU A 353 19.86 38.40 -2.53
C GLU A 353 21.05 39.35 -2.45
N SER A 354 22.19 38.83 -2.01
CA SER A 354 23.41 39.25 -2.70
C SER A 354 23.22 38.91 -4.19
N GLU A 355 23.50 39.85 -5.10
CA GLU A 355 23.51 39.55 -6.56
C GLU A 355 24.32 38.29 -6.86
N GLU A 356 25.34 38.01 -6.04
CA GLU A 356 26.16 36.81 -6.08
C GLU A 356 25.34 35.51 -5.89
N GLU A 357 24.37 35.48 -4.99
CA GLU A 357 23.59 34.28 -4.67
C GLU A 357 22.52 34.00 -5.75
N LYS A 358 21.97 35.07 -6.34
CA LYS A 358 21.14 34.99 -7.57
C LYS A 358 21.94 34.41 -8.72
N ILE A 359 23.15 34.93 -8.93
CA ILE A 359 24.05 34.46 -9.97
C ILE A 359 24.42 33.00 -9.71
N LYS A 360 24.75 32.60 -8.47
CA LYS A 360 25.02 31.19 -8.12
C LYS A 360 23.83 30.28 -8.40
N THR A 361 22.63 30.68 -8.01
CA THR A 361 21.41 29.88 -8.23
C THR A 361 21.10 29.74 -9.73
N PHE A 362 21.22 30.84 -10.48
CA PHE A 362 21.06 30.84 -11.93
C PHE A 362 22.11 29.96 -12.62
N CYS A 363 23.38 30.10 -12.23
CA CYS A 363 24.48 29.27 -12.72
C CYS A 363 24.28 27.80 -12.38
N HIS A 364 23.84 27.47 -11.18
CA HIS A 364 23.58 26.09 -10.76
C HIS A 364 22.46 25.45 -11.59
N ARG A 365 21.36 26.18 -11.80
CA ARG A 365 20.24 25.72 -12.63
C ARG A 365 20.64 25.55 -14.09
N PHE A 366 21.41 26.50 -14.62
CA PHE A 366 21.96 26.41 -15.98
C PHE A 366 22.91 25.22 -16.15
N ILE A 367 23.74 24.91 -15.14
CA ILE A 367 24.59 23.70 -15.13
C ILE A 367 23.74 22.43 -15.20
N LEU A 368 22.67 22.35 -14.40
CA LEU A 368 21.77 21.18 -14.42
C LEU A 368 21.07 21.02 -15.78
N ASP A 369 20.64 22.11 -16.39
CA ASP A 369 20.03 22.08 -17.73
C ASP A 369 21.03 21.61 -18.79
N LEU A 370 22.29 22.05 -18.72
CA LEU A 370 23.35 21.58 -19.61
C LEU A 370 23.71 20.11 -19.40
N GLN A 371 23.71 19.63 -18.15
CA GLN A 371 23.89 18.21 -17.84
C GLN A 371 22.76 17.38 -18.42
N ARG A 372 21.52 17.83 -18.27
CA ARG A 372 20.35 17.17 -18.86
C ARG A 372 20.45 17.09 -20.39
N ILE A 373 20.84 18.19 -21.04
CA ILE A 373 21.06 18.20 -22.50
C ILE A 373 22.17 17.21 -22.89
N LYS A 374 23.24 17.10 -22.10
CA LYS A 374 24.33 16.15 -22.31
C LYS A 374 23.87 14.69 -22.18
N ASP A 375 23.07 14.39 -21.16
CA ASP A 375 22.60 13.04 -20.88
C ASP A 375 21.52 12.59 -21.88
N GLU A 376 20.81 13.54 -22.49
CA GLU A 376 19.73 13.32 -23.46
C GLU A 376 20.13 13.60 -24.92
N ILE A 377 21.42 13.68 -25.28
CA ILE A 377 21.84 14.03 -26.67
C ILE A 377 21.29 12.98 -27.67
N PRO A 378 20.48 13.39 -28.65
CA PRO A 378 20.00 12.52 -29.71
C PRO A 378 21.16 11.86 -30.50
N PRO A 379 21.08 10.56 -30.85
CA PRO A 379 22.18 9.83 -31.49
C PRO A 379 22.70 10.42 -32.82
N HIS A 380 21.86 11.17 -33.52
CA HIS A 380 22.21 11.84 -34.77
C HIS A 380 23.08 13.09 -34.55
N LEU A 381 22.98 13.76 -33.39
CA LEU A 381 23.81 14.91 -33.03
C LEU A 381 25.17 14.48 -32.47
N ILE A 382 25.25 13.31 -31.83
CA ILE A 382 26.53 12.72 -31.39
C ILE A 382 27.48 12.50 -32.59
N LYS A 383 26.94 12.04 -33.73
CA LYS A 383 27.72 11.82 -34.97
C LYS A 383 28.26 13.12 -35.60
N GLN A 384 27.70 14.27 -35.24
CA GLN A 384 28.14 15.57 -35.75
C GLN A 384 29.19 16.26 -34.85
N GLY A 385 29.66 15.59 -33.79
CA GLY A 385 30.64 16.16 -32.86
C GLY A 385 30.03 17.19 -31.89
N PHE A 386 28.70 17.27 -31.81
CA PHE A 386 27.98 18.20 -30.94
C PHE A 386 28.31 17.97 -29.45
N GLY A 387 28.45 16.70 -29.02
CA GLY A 387 28.83 16.37 -27.65
C GLY A 387 30.21 16.94 -27.26
N THR A 388 31.17 16.89 -28.18
CA THR A 388 32.52 17.43 -27.98
C THR A 388 32.52 18.96 -27.93
N GLN A 389 31.70 19.62 -28.77
CA GLN A 389 31.52 21.07 -28.74
C GLN A 389 30.81 21.55 -27.46
N LEU A 390 29.82 20.78 -26.99
CA LEU A 390 29.09 21.05 -25.74
C LEU A 390 30.02 20.92 -24.52
N GLU A 391 30.89 19.90 -24.49
CA GLU A 391 31.91 19.76 -23.44
C GLU A 391 32.93 20.90 -23.44
N ASP A 392 33.38 21.35 -24.61
CA ASP A 392 34.31 22.48 -24.74
C ASP A 392 33.67 23.80 -24.26
N LEU A 393 32.42 24.07 -24.65
CA LEU A 393 31.63 25.21 -24.14
C LEU A 393 31.44 25.15 -22.62
N TYR A 394 31.12 23.97 -22.07
CA TYR A 394 30.85 23.78 -20.65
C TYR A 394 32.12 23.90 -19.79
N LEU A 395 33.19 23.17 -20.14
CA LEU A 395 34.43 23.12 -19.35
C LEU A 395 35.32 24.35 -19.56
N ASN A 396 35.52 24.77 -20.81
CA ASN A 396 36.54 25.76 -21.13
C ASN A 396 36.01 27.20 -21.12
N GLN A 397 34.73 27.41 -21.44
CA GLN A 397 34.16 28.77 -21.44
C GLN A 397 33.35 29.05 -20.18
N LEU A 398 32.37 28.19 -19.85
CA LEU A 398 31.41 28.51 -18.78
C LEU A 398 31.99 28.31 -17.36
N CYS A 399 32.65 27.17 -17.11
CA CYS A 399 33.27 26.91 -15.80
C CYS A 399 34.39 27.93 -15.50
N GLN A 400 35.15 28.36 -16.51
CA GLN A 400 36.19 29.39 -16.32
C GLN A 400 35.61 30.79 -16.07
N MET A 401 34.48 31.14 -16.69
CA MET A 401 33.80 32.41 -16.42
C MET A 401 33.16 32.45 -15.02
N ILE A 402 32.69 31.32 -14.50
CA ILE A 402 32.10 31.22 -13.15
C ILE A 402 33.19 31.16 -12.07
N LEU A 403 34.33 30.53 -12.35
CA LEU A 403 35.50 30.48 -11.44
C LEU A 403 36.41 31.71 -11.60
N VAL A 404 35.87 32.93 -11.48
CA VAL A 404 36.72 34.11 -11.31
C VAL A 404 37.62 33.89 -10.09
N LYS A 405 38.91 33.65 -10.36
CA LYS A 405 39.98 33.54 -9.35
C LYS A 405 39.90 34.74 -8.40
N ASN A 406 39.86 34.48 -7.11
CA ASN A 406 40.18 35.43 -6.05
C ASN A 406 41.41 36.27 -6.44
N PRO A 407 41.28 37.58 -6.69
CA PRO A 407 42.43 38.46 -6.88
C PRO A 407 42.94 38.86 -5.49
N GLY A 408 43.56 37.93 -4.77
CA GLY A 408 43.90 38.16 -3.36
C GLY A 408 45.01 37.31 -2.76
N SER A 409 45.70 36.46 -3.53
CA SER A 409 46.89 35.76 -3.04
C SER A 409 48.05 35.92 -4.01
N GLY A 410 48.48 37.17 -4.20
CA GLY A 410 49.85 37.47 -4.60
C GLY A 410 50.75 37.24 -3.38
N GLY A 411 51.69 36.31 -3.50
CA GLY A 411 52.52 35.85 -2.39
C GLY A 411 53.54 36.86 -1.89
N SER A 412 54.19 36.49 -0.78
CA SER A 412 55.56 36.89 -0.53
C SER A 412 56.29 35.77 0.21
N VAL A 413 57.54 35.64 -0.20
CA VAL A 413 58.61 34.78 0.29
C VAL A 413 58.99 35.18 1.71
N VAL A 414 58.95 34.21 2.63
CA VAL A 414 60.03 33.68 3.52
C VAL A 414 59.38 32.61 4.39
#